data_AF-A0A4R6SWI1-F1
#
_entry.id   AF-A0A4R6SWI1-F1
#
_cell.length_a   1.000
_cell.length_b   1.000
_cell.length_c   1.000
_cell.angle_alpha   90.00
_cell.angle_beta   90.00
_cell.angle_gamma   90.00
#
_symmetry.space_group_name_H-M   'P 1'
#
loop_
_entity.id
_entity.type
_entity.pdbx_description
1 polymer ?
#
loop_
_entity_poly.entity_id
_entity_poly.type
_entity_poly.pdbx_seq_one_letter_code
_entity_poly.pdbx_strand_id
1 'polypeptide(L)'
;MKKFLPLLVCLISALPCFSQITLSAPSSAVSGAAFTITAAGESSSAWVAGMFYYPNPPTVTNPANQNVTIATFSIAGYAYPQAATKFSTNITTTSSSPVTVTFNVRMDVFHGGGGSVTNQDQTITITINPAVTTFYNVAKSAVFTKNNCGAGTVGTAVTYTIPANTYTASTQAAADALATNALNSGGQAYANANGNCLTVYYNSAISASFSKNDCPANYTPAAGSYSYSISASAYSSTVSQADADSKALNALNTQGQSNANNLGTCNENRIGIRTMFRTDPYDATNQTLSRVWLKEPVDLTGISLDSYSASGIYAYASQYGTTKVAAGWYTELYTGPTDGNFIRVFQVNVNGEIVSYTMVQNP
;
A
#
# COMPACT_ATOMS: atom_id res chain seq x y z
N MET A 1 -75.47 -83.25 33.63
CA MET A 1 -75.11 -83.33 32.20
C MET A 1 -73.84 -82.54 31.96
N LYS A 2 -72.80 -83.24 31.48
CA LYS A 2 -71.59 -82.84 30.75
C LYS A 2 -70.99 -81.43 30.93
N LYS A 3 -69.81 -81.41 31.57
CA LYS A 3 -68.74 -80.41 31.40
C LYS A 3 -68.27 -80.42 29.94
N PHE A 4 -68.09 -79.25 29.31
CA PHE A 4 -67.27 -79.10 28.11
C PHE A 4 -66.37 -77.87 28.25
N LEU A 5 -65.10 -78.16 28.44
CA LEU A 5 -63.93 -77.31 28.27
C LEU A 5 -63.54 -77.38 26.77
N PRO A 6 -63.43 -76.27 26.01
CA PRO A 6 -62.75 -76.33 24.74
C PRO A 6 -61.25 -76.13 24.98
N LEU A 7 -60.59 -77.26 24.77
CA LEU A 7 -59.17 -77.51 24.66
C LEU A 7 -58.46 -76.47 23.77
N LEU A 8 -57.40 -75.90 24.34
CA LEU A 8 -56.30 -75.23 23.66
C LEU A 8 -55.76 -76.15 22.54
N VAL A 9 -56.08 -75.84 21.28
CA VAL A 9 -55.43 -76.47 20.12
C VAL A 9 -54.21 -75.63 19.77
N CYS A 10 -53.08 -76.02 20.36
CA CYS A 10 -51.75 -75.66 19.90
C CYS A 10 -51.53 -76.36 18.55
N LEU A 11 -51.96 -75.73 17.46
CA LEU A 11 -51.57 -76.12 16.12
C LEU A 11 -50.15 -75.59 15.90
N ILE A 12 -49.17 -76.39 16.32
CA ILE A 12 -47.77 -76.25 15.88
C ILE A 12 -47.80 -76.57 14.37
N SER A 13 -48.03 -75.54 13.57
CA SER A 13 -47.62 -75.57 12.18
C SER A 13 -46.10 -75.50 12.18
N ALA A 14 -45.46 -76.65 12.05
CA ALA A 14 -44.06 -76.73 11.63
C ALA A 14 -43.97 -76.24 10.18
N LEU A 15 -44.08 -74.92 9.97
CA LEU A 15 -43.37 -74.30 8.87
C LEU A 15 -41.88 -74.42 9.23
N PRO A 16 -41.00 -74.84 8.31
CA PRO A 16 -39.58 -74.58 8.49
C PRO A 16 -39.45 -73.06 8.70
N CYS A 17 -39.13 -72.68 9.94
CA CYS A 17 -38.68 -71.33 10.23
C CYS A 17 -37.30 -71.24 9.57
N PHE A 18 -37.30 -70.93 8.26
CA PHE A 18 -36.07 -70.58 7.56
C PHE A 18 -35.52 -69.39 8.32
N SER A 19 -34.38 -69.58 8.99
CA SER A 19 -33.71 -68.52 9.71
C SER A 19 -33.39 -67.40 8.72
N GLN A 20 -34.13 -66.31 8.79
CA GLN A 20 -33.91 -65.14 7.93
C GLN A 20 -32.54 -64.56 8.26
N ILE A 21 -31.74 -64.28 7.23
CA ILE A 21 -30.46 -63.57 7.41
C ILE A 21 -30.81 -62.12 7.74
N THR A 22 -30.20 -61.55 8.76
CA THR A 22 -30.41 -60.15 9.16
C THR A 22 -29.21 -59.29 8.82
N LEU A 23 -29.44 -58.01 8.56
CA LEU A 23 -28.38 -57.04 8.30
C LEU A 23 -28.21 -56.10 9.49
N SER A 24 -26.97 -55.84 9.86
CA SER A 24 -26.61 -54.78 10.79
C SER A 24 -25.75 -53.72 10.09
N ALA A 25 -26.20 -52.47 10.11
CA ALA A 25 -25.46 -51.29 9.67
C ALA A 25 -25.11 -50.42 10.89
N PRO A 26 -24.09 -49.55 10.81
CA PRO A 26 -23.85 -48.56 11.85
C PRO A 26 -25.02 -47.57 11.93
N SER A 27 -25.24 -47.00 13.11
CA SER A 27 -26.28 -45.99 13.34
C SER A 27 -26.01 -44.68 12.61
N SER A 28 -24.74 -44.39 12.29
CA SER A 28 -24.35 -43.19 11.56
C SER A 28 -23.08 -43.38 10.72
N ALA A 29 -22.93 -42.55 9.70
CA ALA A 29 -21.73 -42.43 8.87
C ALA A 29 -21.51 -40.97 8.46
N VAL A 30 -20.33 -40.66 7.90
CA VAL A 30 -20.03 -39.34 7.31
C VAL A 30 -20.31 -39.38 5.81
N SER A 31 -20.88 -38.31 5.26
CA SER A 31 -21.14 -38.16 3.82
C SER A 31 -19.90 -38.50 2.99
N GLY A 32 -20.03 -39.50 2.11
CA GLY A 32 -18.95 -40.01 1.25
C GLY A 32 -17.96 -40.98 1.91
N ALA A 33 -17.97 -41.13 3.23
CA ALA A 33 -17.16 -42.13 3.91
C ALA A 33 -17.76 -43.53 3.77
N ALA A 34 -16.90 -44.53 3.58
CA ALA A 34 -17.33 -45.92 3.51
C ALA A 34 -17.80 -46.43 4.88
N PHE A 35 -18.86 -47.23 4.89
CA PHE A 35 -19.33 -47.96 6.06
C PHE A 35 -19.67 -49.41 5.69
N THR A 36 -19.71 -50.26 6.71
CA THR A 36 -19.89 -51.70 6.54
C THR A 36 -21.27 -52.15 7.00
N ILE A 37 -21.95 -52.93 6.16
CA ILE A 37 -23.16 -53.68 6.51
C ILE A 37 -22.73 -55.13 6.69
N THR A 38 -23.11 -55.74 7.82
CA THR A 38 -22.73 -57.12 8.17
C THR A 38 -23.96 -58.01 8.16
N ALA A 39 -23.90 -59.13 7.45
CA ALA A 39 -24.92 -60.17 7.49
C ALA A 39 -24.76 -61.02 8.77
N ALA A 40 -25.89 -61.45 9.34
CA ALA A 40 -25.94 -62.34 10.49
C ALA A 40 -26.94 -63.48 10.24
N GLY A 41 -26.68 -64.64 10.82
CA GLY A 41 -27.50 -65.85 10.62
C GLY A 41 -27.11 -66.70 9.40
N GLU A 42 -25.96 -66.43 8.77
CA GLU A 42 -25.42 -67.27 7.70
C GLU A 42 -24.98 -68.66 8.21
N SER A 43 -25.18 -69.67 7.38
CA SER A 43 -24.92 -71.07 7.69
C SER A 43 -24.56 -71.85 6.42
N SER A 44 -24.14 -73.11 6.56
CA SER A 44 -23.79 -73.96 5.41
C SER A 44 -24.99 -74.27 4.51
N SER A 45 -26.20 -74.07 5.04
CA SER A 45 -27.46 -74.18 4.30
C SER A 45 -27.91 -72.88 3.62
N ALA A 46 -27.44 -71.72 4.05
CA ALA A 46 -27.84 -70.42 3.48
C ALA A 46 -26.82 -69.31 3.80
N TRP A 47 -26.31 -68.61 2.78
CA TRP A 47 -25.39 -67.48 2.95
C TRP A 47 -25.62 -66.38 1.91
N VAL A 48 -25.12 -65.17 2.19
CA VAL A 48 -25.27 -64.03 1.27
C VAL A 48 -24.19 -64.08 0.19
N ALA A 49 -24.61 -64.07 -1.08
CA ALA A 49 -23.70 -64.05 -2.24
C ALA A 49 -23.58 -62.66 -2.88
N GLY A 50 -24.59 -61.81 -2.68
CA GLY A 50 -24.63 -60.46 -3.24
C GLY A 50 -25.59 -59.56 -2.46
N MET A 51 -25.37 -58.25 -2.53
CA MET A 51 -26.30 -57.24 -2.03
C MET A 51 -26.33 -56.08 -3.01
N PHE A 52 -27.51 -55.53 -3.24
CA PHE A 52 -27.70 -54.39 -4.14
C PHE A 52 -28.79 -53.45 -3.64
N TYR A 53 -28.70 -52.20 -4.08
CA TYR A 53 -29.72 -51.20 -3.81
C TYR A 53 -31.03 -51.63 -4.45
N TYR A 54 -32.11 -51.63 -3.65
CA TYR A 54 -33.43 -52.01 -4.12
C TYR A 54 -34.41 -50.87 -3.81
N PRO A 55 -34.80 -50.03 -4.79
CA PRO A 55 -35.54 -48.80 -4.54
C PRO A 55 -37.05 -49.00 -4.27
N ASN A 56 -37.47 -50.20 -3.84
CA ASN A 56 -38.86 -50.49 -3.52
C ASN A 56 -39.00 -51.07 -2.10
N PRO A 57 -39.61 -50.34 -1.14
CA PRO A 57 -40.15 -48.98 -1.29
C PRO A 57 -39.06 -47.92 -1.56
N PRO A 58 -39.44 -46.72 -2.07
CA PRO A 58 -38.50 -45.64 -2.35
C PRO A 58 -37.69 -45.24 -1.12
N THR A 59 -36.45 -44.79 -1.35
CA THR A 59 -35.62 -44.20 -0.29
C THR A 59 -36.31 -42.98 0.30
N VAL A 60 -36.37 -42.93 1.62
CA VAL A 60 -36.95 -41.83 2.39
C VAL A 60 -35.86 -41.12 3.16
N THR A 61 -35.95 -39.80 3.26
CA THR A 61 -34.99 -38.97 4.00
C THR A 61 -35.71 -38.19 5.12
N ASN A 62 -34.98 -37.92 6.20
CA ASN A 62 -35.37 -36.95 7.22
C ASN A 62 -34.20 -35.98 7.50
N PRO A 63 -34.30 -34.67 7.20
CA PRO A 63 -35.46 -33.98 6.60
C PRO A 63 -35.90 -34.58 5.27
N ALA A 64 -37.17 -34.40 4.88
CA ALA A 64 -37.70 -34.97 3.64
C ALA A 64 -37.10 -34.31 2.39
N ASN A 65 -37.06 -35.05 1.28
CA ASN A 65 -36.61 -34.60 -0.04
C ASN A 65 -35.14 -34.17 -0.12
N GLN A 66 -34.27 -34.76 0.70
CA GLN A 66 -32.83 -34.51 0.62
C GLN A 66 -32.21 -35.29 -0.55
N ASN A 67 -31.29 -34.65 -1.26
CA ASN A 67 -30.49 -35.30 -2.30
C ASN A 67 -29.46 -36.24 -1.65
N VAL A 68 -29.62 -37.54 -1.90
CA VAL A 68 -28.70 -38.59 -1.44
C VAL A 68 -28.35 -39.52 -2.60
N THR A 69 -27.07 -39.91 -2.67
CA THR A 69 -26.60 -40.91 -3.61
C THR A 69 -26.02 -42.07 -2.82
N ILE A 70 -26.57 -43.27 -3.03
CA ILE A 70 -26.09 -44.51 -2.42
C ILE A 70 -25.19 -45.21 -3.43
N ALA A 71 -23.94 -45.45 -3.05
CA ALA A 71 -22.99 -46.15 -3.92
C ALA A 71 -23.30 -47.65 -4.02
N THR A 72 -22.65 -48.30 -4.97
CA THR A 72 -22.72 -49.76 -5.12
C THR A 72 -22.20 -50.46 -3.86
N PHE A 73 -22.72 -51.66 -3.60
CA PHE A 73 -22.29 -52.49 -2.50
C PHE A 73 -21.23 -53.47 -3.00
N SER A 74 -20.09 -53.52 -2.31
CA SER A 74 -18.98 -54.42 -2.64
C SER A 74 -18.66 -55.31 -1.45
N ILE A 75 -18.30 -56.57 -1.68
CA ILE A 75 -17.87 -57.48 -0.61
C ILE A 75 -16.65 -56.86 0.11
N ALA A 76 -16.70 -56.84 1.44
CA ALA A 76 -15.68 -56.25 2.30
C ALA A 76 -14.98 -57.34 3.13
N GLY A 77 -13.83 -57.80 2.63
CA GLY A 77 -13.05 -58.87 3.27
C GLY A 77 -13.52 -60.27 2.86
N TYR A 78 -13.48 -61.22 3.78
CA TYR A 78 -13.88 -62.61 3.53
C TYR A 78 -15.39 -62.78 3.73
N ALA A 79 -16.03 -63.52 2.82
CA ALA A 79 -17.42 -63.92 2.93
C ALA A 79 -17.57 -65.26 3.68
N TYR A 80 -18.81 -65.65 3.96
CA TYR A 80 -19.12 -66.98 4.46
C TYR A 80 -18.52 -68.06 3.52
N PRO A 81 -17.95 -69.17 4.03
CA PRO A 81 -17.95 -69.64 5.43
C PRO A 81 -16.81 -69.10 6.31
N GLN A 82 -15.91 -68.28 5.77
CA GLN A 82 -14.70 -67.87 6.48
C GLN A 82 -14.97 -66.82 7.56
N ALA A 83 -15.96 -65.95 7.32
CA ALA A 83 -16.47 -64.98 8.27
C ALA A 83 -17.91 -64.61 7.90
N ALA A 84 -18.59 -63.86 8.75
CA ALA A 84 -19.84 -63.20 8.37
C ALA A 84 -19.62 -62.31 7.14
N THR A 85 -20.45 -62.46 6.11
CA THR A 85 -20.38 -61.69 4.87
C THR A 85 -20.64 -60.22 5.17
N LYS A 86 -19.71 -59.38 4.72
CA LYS A 86 -19.74 -57.94 4.91
C LYS A 86 -19.77 -57.24 3.57
N PHE A 87 -20.47 -56.12 3.50
CA PHE A 87 -20.50 -55.26 2.33
C PHE A 87 -20.10 -53.84 2.72
N SER A 88 -19.22 -53.25 1.92
CA SER A 88 -18.86 -51.84 1.99
C SER A 88 -19.69 -51.05 0.99
N THR A 89 -20.20 -49.90 1.42
CA THR A 89 -20.83 -48.88 0.58
C THR A 89 -20.54 -47.50 1.17
N ASN A 90 -20.93 -46.43 0.48
CA ASN A 90 -20.98 -45.08 1.03
C ASN A 90 -22.27 -44.38 0.59
N ILE A 91 -22.64 -43.34 1.33
CA ILE A 91 -23.76 -42.47 0.98
C ILE A 91 -23.24 -41.03 0.95
N THR A 92 -23.48 -40.32 -0.14
CA THR A 92 -23.19 -38.88 -0.24
C THR A 92 -24.48 -38.08 -0.13
N THR A 93 -24.40 -36.94 0.57
CA THR A 93 -25.45 -35.93 0.66
C THR A 93 -24.85 -34.54 0.52
N THR A 94 -25.63 -33.61 -0.04
CA THR A 94 -25.31 -32.18 -0.13
C THR A 94 -25.80 -31.38 1.08
N SER A 95 -26.44 -32.03 2.05
CA SER A 95 -26.97 -31.38 3.24
C SER A 95 -25.87 -30.85 4.15
N SER A 96 -26.04 -29.64 4.69
CA SER A 96 -25.17 -29.06 5.73
C SER A 96 -25.52 -29.52 7.15
N SER A 97 -26.62 -30.26 7.30
CA SER A 97 -27.10 -30.85 8.55
C SER A 97 -27.23 -32.37 8.42
N PRO A 98 -27.19 -33.14 9.53
CA PRO A 98 -27.38 -34.58 9.50
C PRO A 98 -28.69 -34.99 8.79
N VAL A 99 -28.61 -36.01 7.92
CA VAL A 99 -29.76 -36.58 7.20
C VAL A 99 -29.93 -38.02 7.59
N THR A 100 -31.09 -38.39 8.11
CA THR A 100 -31.45 -39.81 8.29
C THR A 100 -31.93 -40.35 6.95
N VAL A 101 -31.29 -41.41 6.47
CA VAL A 101 -31.58 -42.07 5.20
C VAL A 101 -32.14 -43.46 5.50
N THR A 102 -33.36 -43.71 5.04
CA THR A 102 -34.02 -45.01 5.11
C THR A 102 -34.13 -45.57 3.71
N PHE A 103 -33.40 -46.65 3.41
CA PHE A 103 -33.32 -47.26 2.09
C PHE A 103 -33.46 -48.77 2.18
N ASN A 104 -33.84 -49.40 1.06
CA ASN A 104 -34.00 -50.84 0.99
C ASN A 104 -32.85 -51.46 0.18
N VAL A 105 -32.43 -52.63 0.63
CA VAL A 105 -31.46 -53.47 -0.04
C VAL A 105 -32.07 -54.83 -0.31
N ARG A 106 -31.65 -55.45 -1.40
CA ARG A 106 -31.95 -56.85 -1.69
C ARG A 106 -30.67 -57.64 -1.58
N MET A 107 -30.74 -58.74 -0.83
CA MET A 107 -29.69 -59.73 -0.73
C MET A 107 -30.02 -60.92 -1.62
N ASP A 108 -29.02 -61.42 -2.33
CA ASP A 108 -29.05 -62.73 -2.96
C ASP A 108 -28.58 -63.76 -1.93
N VAL A 109 -29.50 -64.61 -1.48
CA VAL A 109 -29.22 -65.69 -0.52
C VAL A 109 -29.09 -67.00 -1.26
N PHE A 110 -27.89 -67.57 -1.23
CA PHE A 110 -27.59 -68.86 -1.84
C PHE A 110 -27.87 -69.99 -0.85
N HIS A 111 -28.55 -71.04 -1.30
CA HIS A 111 -28.91 -72.18 -0.45
C HIS A 111 -28.07 -73.42 -0.79
N GLY A 112 -27.45 -74.01 0.24
CA GLY A 112 -26.63 -75.21 0.12
C GLY A 112 -27.46 -76.42 -0.34
N GLY A 113 -26.90 -77.27 -1.21
CA GLY A 113 -27.51 -78.55 -1.61
C GLY A 113 -28.36 -78.55 -2.88
N GLY A 114 -28.55 -77.40 -3.54
CA GLY A 114 -29.32 -77.33 -4.80
C GLY A 114 -29.07 -76.11 -5.69
N GLY A 115 -28.16 -75.20 -5.33
CA GLY A 115 -27.79 -74.05 -6.15
C GLY A 115 -28.87 -72.98 -6.31
N SER A 116 -29.93 -73.02 -5.49
CA SER A 116 -31.03 -72.08 -5.55
C SER A 116 -30.67 -70.75 -4.88
N VAL A 117 -31.01 -69.64 -5.53
CA VAL A 117 -30.88 -68.29 -5.01
C VAL A 117 -32.28 -67.76 -4.67
N THR A 118 -32.45 -67.24 -3.46
CA THR A 118 -33.65 -66.49 -3.08
C THR A 118 -33.30 -65.05 -2.75
N ASN A 119 -34.26 -64.16 -2.92
CA ASN A 119 -34.11 -62.75 -2.61
C ASN A 119 -34.63 -62.47 -1.20
N GLN A 120 -33.85 -61.75 -0.40
CA GLN A 120 -34.28 -61.23 0.90
C GLN A 120 -34.11 -59.72 0.93
N ASP A 121 -35.23 -59.01 1.09
CA ASP A 121 -35.26 -57.55 1.14
C ASP A 121 -35.21 -57.08 2.60
N GLN A 122 -34.39 -56.07 2.89
CA GLN A 122 -34.30 -55.44 4.21
C GLN A 122 -34.20 -53.93 4.12
N THR A 123 -34.81 -53.26 5.10
CA THR A 123 -34.74 -51.81 5.26
C THR A 123 -33.58 -51.46 6.19
N ILE A 124 -32.74 -50.52 5.77
CA ILE A 124 -31.65 -49.96 6.55
C ILE A 124 -31.93 -48.48 6.80
N THR A 125 -31.76 -48.08 8.06
CA THR A 125 -31.84 -46.67 8.48
C THR A 125 -30.49 -46.25 9.04
N ILE A 126 -29.91 -45.17 8.51
CA ILE A 126 -28.62 -44.63 8.93
C ILE A 126 -28.64 -43.10 8.92
N THR A 127 -28.01 -42.47 9.91
CA THR A 127 -27.81 -41.01 9.91
C THR A 127 -26.50 -40.64 9.21
N ILE A 128 -26.58 -39.88 8.12
CA ILE A 128 -25.44 -39.36 7.37
C ILE A 128 -25.13 -37.95 7.85
N ASN A 129 -23.98 -37.81 8.52
CA ASN A 129 -23.45 -36.53 8.97
C ASN A 129 -22.73 -35.82 7.81
N PRO A 130 -22.84 -34.49 7.69
CA PRO A 130 -22.09 -33.73 6.68
C PRO A 130 -20.58 -33.95 6.85
N ALA A 131 -19.86 -34.01 5.74
CA ALA A 131 -18.40 -33.98 5.77
C ALA A 131 -17.96 -32.57 6.19
N VAL A 132 -17.34 -32.44 7.36
CA VAL A 132 -16.82 -31.15 7.83
C VAL A 132 -15.42 -30.97 7.26
N THR A 133 -15.24 -29.97 6.40
CA THR A 133 -13.91 -29.49 6.01
C THR A 133 -13.46 -28.43 7.00
N THR A 134 -12.37 -28.71 7.72
CA THR A 134 -11.74 -27.74 8.63
C THR A 134 -10.74 -26.92 7.85
N PHE A 135 -10.96 -25.60 7.81
CA PHE A 135 -10.02 -24.63 7.26
C PHE A 135 -9.29 -23.91 8.38
N TYR A 136 -8.04 -23.54 8.10
CA TYR A 136 -7.15 -22.86 9.03
C TYR A 136 -6.87 -21.45 8.52
N ASN A 137 -6.75 -20.47 9.41
CA ASN A 137 -6.41 -19.12 9.00
C ASN A 137 -5.00 -19.07 8.39
N VAL A 138 -4.80 -18.21 7.40
CA VAL A 138 -3.44 -17.78 7.02
C VAL A 138 -2.91 -16.77 8.03
N ALA A 139 -1.58 -16.60 8.08
CA ALA A 139 -0.97 -15.61 8.96
C ALA A 139 -1.49 -14.19 8.64
N LYS A 140 -1.80 -13.41 9.69
CA LYS A 140 -2.23 -12.01 9.58
C LYS A 140 -1.33 -11.14 10.48
N SER A 141 -0.87 -10.01 9.96
CA SER A 141 0.00 -9.09 10.71
C SER A 141 -0.36 -7.65 10.43
N ALA A 142 -0.21 -6.79 11.43
CA ALA A 142 -0.34 -5.35 11.29
C ALA A 142 0.63 -4.62 12.22
N VAL A 143 0.95 -3.38 11.87
CA VAL A 143 1.82 -2.49 12.66
C VAL A 143 0.94 -1.60 13.53
N PHE A 144 1.23 -1.57 14.82
CA PHE A 144 0.53 -0.76 15.81
C PHE A 144 1.54 0.12 16.54
N THR A 145 1.19 1.39 16.74
CA THR A 145 2.04 2.33 17.49
C THR A 145 1.57 2.40 18.93
N LYS A 146 2.51 2.30 19.88
CA LYS A 146 2.21 2.49 21.31
C LYS A 146 1.59 3.87 21.52
N ASN A 147 0.43 3.94 22.19
CA ASN A 147 -0.33 5.18 22.32
C ASN A 147 -0.58 5.60 23.77
N ASN A 148 -0.13 4.82 24.75
CA ASN A 148 -0.22 5.14 26.17
C ASN A 148 1.08 5.75 26.73
N CYS A 149 1.74 6.59 25.93
CA CYS A 149 2.94 7.31 26.32
C CYS A 149 2.61 8.62 27.05
N GLY A 150 3.46 9.04 27.99
CA GLY A 150 3.30 10.28 28.74
C GLY A 150 3.59 11.53 27.90
N ALA A 151 3.27 12.71 28.44
CA ALA A 151 3.55 13.99 27.79
C ALA A 151 5.05 14.13 27.44
N GLY A 152 5.35 14.70 26.27
CA GLY A 152 6.73 14.87 25.79
C GLY A 152 7.38 13.60 25.23
N THR A 153 6.62 12.51 25.05
CA THR A 153 7.12 11.26 24.47
C THR A 153 6.22 10.75 23.34
N VAL A 154 6.79 9.96 22.45
CA VAL A 154 6.07 9.29 21.34
C VAL A 154 6.33 7.79 21.39
N GLY A 155 5.33 6.98 21.06
CA GLY A 155 5.46 5.53 21.07
C GLY A 155 6.16 4.98 19.83
N THR A 156 6.87 3.87 20.00
CA THR A 156 7.42 3.09 18.86
C THR A 156 6.34 2.27 18.18
N ALA A 157 6.55 1.99 16.89
CA ALA A 157 5.75 1.04 16.13
C ALA A 157 6.21 -0.41 16.41
N VAL A 158 5.26 -1.32 16.58
CA VAL A 158 5.50 -2.75 16.82
C VAL A 158 4.59 -3.57 15.90
N THR A 159 5.14 -4.60 15.28
CA THR A 159 4.36 -5.56 14.49
C THR A 159 3.73 -6.59 15.40
N TYR A 160 2.40 -6.75 15.32
CA TYR A 160 1.67 -7.85 15.94
C TYR A 160 1.24 -8.83 14.86
N THR A 161 1.44 -10.13 15.12
CA THR A 161 1.19 -11.19 14.15
C THR A 161 0.37 -12.30 14.80
N ILE A 162 -0.71 -12.67 14.13
CA ILE A 162 -1.44 -13.92 14.36
C ILE A 162 -0.86 -14.96 13.41
N PRO A 163 -0.18 -16.02 13.92
CA PRO A 163 0.37 -17.08 13.09
C PRO A 163 -0.70 -17.79 12.26
N ALA A 164 -0.27 -18.43 11.18
CA ALA A 164 -1.14 -19.37 10.46
C ALA A 164 -1.57 -20.52 11.38
N ASN A 165 -2.72 -21.13 11.11
CA ASN A 165 -3.27 -22.26 11.86
C ASN A 165 -3.64 -21.98 13.33
N THR A 166 -3.79 -20.72 13.72
CA THR A 166 -4.25 -20.30 15.05
C THR A 166 -5.76 -20.48 15.23
N TYR A 167 -6.54 -20.18 14.19
CA TYR A 167 -8.00 -20.20 14.17
C TYR A 167 -8.50 -21.18 13.10
N THR A 168 -9.59 -21.87 13.41
CA THR A 168 -10.24 -22.83 12.51
C THR A 168 -11.70 -22.49 12.26
N ALA A 169 -12.19 -22.75 11.04
CA ALA A 169 -13.60 -22.58 10.70
C ALA A 169 -14.04 -23.54 9.57
N SER A 170 -15.34 -23.54 9.26
CA SER A 170 -15.93 -24.32 8.16
C SER A 170 -15.66 -23.75 6.76
N THR A 171 -15.08 -22.54 6.67
CA THR A 171 -14.62 -21.93 5.42
C THR A 171 -13.32 -21.16 5.65
N GLN A 172 -12.52 -20.99 4.60
CA GLN A 172 -11.28 -20.21 4.66
C GLN A 172 -11.53 -18.75 5.08
N ALA A 173 -12.56 -18.12 4.51
CA ALA A 173 -12.89 -16.72 4.80
C ALA A 173 -13.27 -16.51 6.27
N ALA A 174 -14.01 -17.46 6.87
CA ALA A 174 -14.37 -17.39 8.28
C ALA A 174 -13.14 -17.54 9.20
N ALA A 175 -12.23 -18.47 8.89
CA ALA A 175 -11.00 -18.65 9.66
C ALA A 175 -10.10 -17.39 9.61
N ASP A 176 -9.96 -16.80 8.42
CA ASP A 176 -9.22 -15.55 8.21
C ASP A 176 -9.87 -14.34 8.91
N ALA A 177 -11.20 -14.28 8.95
CA ALA A 177 -11.94 -13.22 9.63
C ALA A 177 -11.72 -13.28 11.15
N LEU A 178 -11.70 -14.48 11.74
CA LEU A 178 -11.37 -14.68 13.16
C LEU A 178 -9.96 -14.16 13.47
N ALA A 179 -8.97 -14.52 12.65
CA ALA A 179 -7.60 -14.04 12.80
C ALA A 179 -7.50 -12.51 12.68
N THR A 180 -8.23 -11.91 11.74
CA THR A 180 -8.25 -10.46 11.53
C THR A 180 -8.90 -9.74 12.72
N ASN A 181 -10.00 -10.26 13.25
CA ASN A 181 -10.66 -9.69 14.43
C ASN A 181 -9.78 -9.77 15.67
N ALA A 182 -9.06 -10.88 15.87
CA ALA A 182 -8.09 -11.04 16.94
C ALA A 182 -6.92 -10.07 16.81
N LEU A 183 -6.42 -9.87 15.59
CA LEU A 183 -5.36 -8.90 15.29
C LEU A 183 -5.80 -7.48 15.67
N ASN A 184 -7.00 -7.06 15.25
CA ASN A 184 -7.51 -5.71 15.49
C ASN A 184 -7.86 -5.45 16.97
N SER A 185 -8.37 -6.46 17.67
CA SER A 185 -8.72 -6.35 19.10
C SER A 185 -7.51 -6.40 20.02
N GLY A 186 -6.50 -7.22 19.69
CA GLY A 186 -5.30 -7.39 20.52
C GLY A 186 -4.13 -6.46 20.16
N GLY A 187 -4.08 -5.94 18.93
CA GLY A 187 -2.91 -5.24 18.40
C GLY A 187 -2.49 -4.01 19.18
N GLN A 188 -3.44 -3.16 19.59
CA GLN A 188 -3.11 -1.97 20.37
C GLN A 188 -2.63 -2.30 21.78
N ALA A 189 -3.25 -3.28 22.44
CA ALA A 189 -2.81 -3.74 23.76
C ALA A 189 -1.40 -4.34 23.69
N TYR A 190 -1.11 -5.12 22.64
CA TYR A 190 0.21 -5.67 22.38
C TYR A 190 1.26 -4.56 22.16
N ALA A 191 0.96 -3.55 21.32
CA ALA A 191 1.86 -2.41 21.13
C ALA A 191 2.07 -1.61 22.43
N ASN A 192 1.04 -1.47 23.25
CA ASN A 192 1.16 -0.81 24.54
C ASN A 192 1.99 -1.60 25.55
N ALA A 193 2.01 -2.93 25.48
CA ALA A 193 2.83 -3.78 26.34
C ALA A 193 4.28 -3.92 25.87
N ASN A 194 4.52 -3.93 24.56
CA ASN A 194 5.82 -4.29 23.96
C ASN A 194 6.55 -3.11 23.29
N GLY A 195 5.87 -1.98 23.06
CA GLY A 195 6.48 -0.78 22.52
C GLY A 195 7.19 0.06 23.58
N ASN A 196 8.09 0.93 23.14
CA ASN A 196 8.81 1.89 23.97
C ASN A 196 8.24 3.30 23.79
N CYS A 197 8.40 4.16 24.80
CA CYS A 197 8.16 5.60 24.66
C CYS A 197 9.51 6.30 24.48
N LEU A 198 9.64 7.07 23.40
CA LEU A 198 10.83 7.84 23.10
C LEU A 198 10.59 9.30 23.49
N THR A 199 11.54 9.90 24.20
CA THR A 199 11.53 11.34 24.49
C THR A 199 11.61 12.14 23.21
N VAL A 200 10.75 13.15 23.08
CA VAL A 200 10.80 14.12 21.99
C VAL A 200 11.56 15.34 22.44
N TYR A 201 12.64 15.65 21.72
CA TYR A 201 13.41 16.86 21.86
C TYR A 201 12.98 17.87 20.80
N TYR A 202 12.95 19.14 21.16
CA TYR A 202 12.46 20.23 20.32
C TYR A 202 13.53 21.28 20.14
N ASN A 203 13.68 21.84 18.95
CA ASN A 203 14.71 22.86 18.73
C ASN A 203 14.48 24.10 19.62
N SER A 204 15.57 24.74 20.01
CA SER A 204 15.55 26.11 20.52
C SER A 204 15.29 27.11 19.40
N ALA A 205 14.76 28.28 19.73
CA ALA A 205 14.61 29.36 18.75
C ALA A 205 15.98 29.76 18.19
N ILE A 206 16.09 29.92 16.88
CA ILE A 206 17.33 30.27 16.21
C ILE A 206 17.06 31.32 15.12
N SER A 207 17.97 32.28 14.99
CA SER A 207 17.91 33.31 13.97
C SER A 207 19.30 33.61 13.41
N ALA A 208 19.36 33.94 12.12
CA ALA A 208 20.58 34.40 11.47
C ALA A 208 20.25 35.43 10.40
N SER A 209 21.27 36.20 10.02
CA SER A 209 21.19 37.19 8.95
C SER A 209 21.87 36.66 7.71
N PHE A 210 21.21 36.79 6.57
CA PHE A 210 21.66 36.28 5.28
C PHE A 210 21.75 37.44 4.29
N SER A 211 22.75 37.43 3.42
CA SER A 211 22.88 38.39 2.32
C SER A 211 22.63 37.68 0.99
N LYS A 212 22.02 38.38 0.04
CA LYS A 212 21.80 37.84 -1.31
C LYS A 212 23.14 37.45 -1.94
N ASN A 213 23.18 36.29 -2.60
CA ASN A 213 24.42 35.74 -3.17
C ASN A 213 24.27 35.15 -4.57
N ASP A 214 23.09 35.25 -5.18
CA ASP A 214 22.74 34.65 -6.47
C ASP A 214 22.51 35.72 -7.56
N CYS A 215 23.29 36.81 -7.54
CA CYS A 215 23.20 37.82 -8.58
C CYS A 215 23.78 37.35 -9.92
N PRO A 216 23.15 37.69 -11.07
CA PRO A 216 23.71 37.43 -12.39
C PRO A 216 25.06 38.08 -12.62
N ALA A 217 25.78 37.64 -13.66
CA ALA A 217 27.03 38.27 -14.08
C ALA A 217 26.85 39.80 -14.32
N ASN A 218 27.86 40.59 -13.92
CA ASN A 218 27.89 42.06 -13.94
C ASN A 218 26.95 42.76 -12.95
N TYR A 219 26.40 42.02 -11.97
CA TYR A 219 25.68 42.60 -10.85
C TYR A 219 26.32 42.17 -9.54
N THR A 220 26.29 43.06 -8.55
CA THR A 220 26.64 42.76 -7.16
C THR A 220 25.40 42.84 -6.27
N PRO A 221 25.32 42.04 -5.20
CA PRO A 221 24.27 42.19 -4.20
C PRO A 221 24.27 43.61 -3.64
N ALA A 222 23.08 44.22 -3.55
CA ALA A 222 22.94 45.47 -2.81
C ALA A 222 23.37 45.25 -1.34
N ALA A 223 23.99 46.26 -0.73
CA ALA A 223 24.34 46.21 0.68
C ALA A 223 23.07 46.00 1.52
N GLY A 224 23.03 44.91 2.29
CA GLY A 224 21.87 44.55 3.09
C GLY A 224 21.97 43.15 3.67
N SER A 225 21.25 42.94 4.77
CA SER A 225 21.12 41.65 5.42
C SER A 225 19.66 41.38 5.77
N TYR A 226 19.19 40.17 5.49
CA TYR A 226 17.82 39.73 5.74
C TYR A 226 17.83 38.75 6.90
N SER A 227 17.19 39.12 8.01
CA SER A 227 17.03 38.22 9.15
C SER A 227 16.00 37.15 8.84
N TYR A 228 16.33 35.90 9.14
CA TYR A 228 15.39 34.79 9.13
C TYR A 228 15.42 34.10 10.50
N SER A 229 14.25 33.70 11.00
CA SER A 229 14.11 33.11 12.33
C SER A 229 13.22 31.88 12.30
N ILE A 230 13.64 30.84 13.01
CA ILE A 230 12.84 29.65 13.28
C ILE A 230 12.48 29.68 14.76
N SER A 231 11.17 29.61 15.05
CA SER A 231 10.68 29.57 16.42
C SER A 231 11.12 28.29 17.13
N ALA A 232 11.12 28.33 18.47
CA ALA A 232 11.30 27.11 19.26
C ALA A 232 10.19 26.10 18.92
N SER A 233 10.51 24.81 19.03
CA SER A 233 9.58 23.69 18.75
C SER A 233 9.06 23.57 17.31
N ALA A 234 9.67 24.25 16.35
CA ALA A 234 9.37 24.08 14.92
C ALA A 234 9.86 22.73 14.35
N TYR A 235 10.95 22.20 14.92
CA TYR A 235 11.59 20.94 14.55
C TYR A 235 11.72 20.04 15.80
N SER A 236 11.65 18.73 15.59
CA SER A 236 11.78 17.75 16.65
C SER A 236 12.68 16.57 16.30
N SER A 237 13.10 15.85 17.33
CA SER A 237 13.89 14.63 17.23
C SER A 237 13.61 13.68 18.39
N THR A 238 13.66 12.39 18.13
CA THR A 238 13.68 11.34 19.17
C THR A 238 15.09 10.92 19.57
N VAL A 239 16.13 11.52 18.97
CA VAL A 239 17.54 11.18 19.21
C VAL A 239 18.13 12.05 20.32
N SER A 240 18.11 13.37 20.15
CA SER A 240 18.63 14.33 21.13
C SER A 240 18.19 15.77 20.82
N GLN A 241 18.39 16.65 21.79
CA GLN A 241 18.25 18.10 21.63
C GLN A 241 19.14 18.64 20.49
N ALA A 242 20.42 18.23 20.45
CA ALA A 242 21.36 18.66 19.42
C ALA A 242 20.94 18.24 18.01
N ASP A 243 20.29 17.08 17.84
CA ASP A 243 19.76 16.65 16.54
C ASP A 243 18.57 17.52 16.10
N ALA A 244 17.66 17.85 17.02
CA ALA A 244 16.56 18.78 16.73
C ALA A 244 17.08 20.18 16.37
N ASP A 245 18.08 20.68 17.10
CA ASP A 245 18.73 21.97 16.82
C ASP A 245 19.49 21.95 15.49
N SER A 246 20.14 20.84 15.14
CA SER A 246 20.83 20.68 13.85
C SER A 246 19.85 20.69 12.67
N LYS A 247 18.68 20.05 12.81
CA LYS A 247 17.60 20.12 11.82
C LYS A 247 17.10 21.54 11.63
N ALA A 248 16.89 22.28 12.73
CA ALA A 248 16.49 23.67 12.68
C ALA A 248 17.58 24.55 12.04
N LEU A 249 18.86 24.32 12.34
CA LEU A 249 19.98 25.06 11.73
C LEU A 249 20.08 24.81 10.21
N ASN A 250 19.95 23.55 9.77
CA ASN A 250 19.95 23.23 8.33
C ASN A 250 18.78 23.89 7.59
N ALA A 251 17.60 23.87 8.20
CA ALA A 251 16.43 24.58 7.69
C ALA A 251 16.66 26.10 7.64
N LEU A 252 17.24 26.67 8.70
CA LEU A 252 17.56 28.10 8.80
C LEU A 252 18.50 28.53 7.67
N ASN A 253 19.59 27.78 7.45
CA ASN A 253 20.56 28.11 6.41
C ASN A 253 19.96 28.04 5.01
N THR A 254 19.10 27.05 4.77
CA THR A 254 18.47 26.85 3.45
C THR A 254 17.38 27.89 3.19
N GLN A 255 16.44 28.03 4.11
CA GLN A 255 15.29 28.94 3.98
C GLN A 255 15.72 30.39 4.14
N GLY A 256 16.66 30.68 5.04
CA GLY A 256 17.22 32.00 5.24
C GLY A 256 17.97 32.52 4.02
N GLN A 257 18.78 31.68 3.38
CA GLN A 257 19.44 32.05 2.12
C GLN A 257 18.43 32.26 0.98
N SER A 258 17.44 31.36 0.85
CA SER A 258 16.37 31.54 -0.15
C SER A 258 15.58 32.84 0.08
N ASN A 259 15.27 33.16 1.34
CA ASN A 259 14.61 34.40 1.71
C ASN A 259 15.44 35.64 1.35
N ALA A 260 16.74 35.64 1.65
CA ALA A 260 17.63 36.74 1.27
C ALA A 260 17.76 36.89 -0.25
N ASN A 261 17.79 35.77 -0.98
CA ASN A 261 17.83 35.79 -2.44
C ASN A 261 16.52 36.29 -3.05
N ASN A 262 15.37 35.97 -2.46
CA ASN A 262 14.06 36.42 -2.93
C ASN A 262 13.79 37.90 -2.63
N LEU A 263 14.19 38.39 -1.46
CA LEU A 263 13.94 39.77 -1.03
C LEU A 263 15.05 40.74 -1.44
N GLY A 264 16.25 40.22 -1.72
CA GLY A 264 17.42 40.99 -2.09
C GLY A 264 17.36 41.57 -3.50
N THR A 265 17.96 42.74 -3.67
CA THR A 265 18.15 43.38 -4.98
C THR A 265 19.59 43.22 -5.47
N CYS A 266 19.76 43.07 -6.77
CA CYS A 266 21.06 43.12 -7.42
C CYS A 266 21.28 44.50 -8.03
N ASN A 267 22.41 45.12 -7.72
CA ASN A 267 22.83 46.38 -8.31
C ASN A 267 23.77 46.09 -9.49
N GLU A 268 23.57 46.78 -10.60
CA GLU A 268 24.49 46.67 -11.73
C GLU A 268 25.86 47.22 -11.32
N ASN A 269 26.94 46.51 -11.67
CA ASN A 269 28.30 47.01 -11.47
C ASN A 269 28.54 48.18 -12.43
N ARG A 270 28.55 49.39 -11.88
CA ARG A 270 28.83 50.62 -12.61
C ARG A 270 30.03 51.33 -12.02
N ILE A 271 30.97 51.71 -12.88
CA ILE A 271 32.04 52.65 -12.52
C ILE A 271 31.56 54.06 -12.84
N GLY A 272 31.53 54.93 -11.82
CA GLY A 272 31.28 56.34 -12.02
C GLY A 272 32.58 57.06 -12.37
N ILE A 273 32.72 57.50 -13.62
CA ILE A 273 33.87 58.30 -14.07
C ILE A 273 33.46 59.78 -14.10
N ARG A 274 34.33 60.65 -13.58
CA ARG A 274 34.18 62.10 -13.72
C ARG A 274 34.75 62.50 -15.09
N THR A 275 33.92 63.09 -15.94
CA THR A 275 34.34 63.53 -17.28
C THR A 275 34.15 65.03 -17.43
N MET A 276 34.94 65.62 -18.33
CA MET A 276 34.94 67.04 -18.61
C MET A 276 34.46 67.25 -20.03
N PHE A 277 33.37 68.00 -20.20
CA PHE A 277 32.85 68.34 -21.51
C PHE A 277 33.27 69.77 -21.87
N ARG A 278 33.76 69.95 -23.10
CA ARG A 278 34.03 71.27 -23.71
C ARG A 278 33.23 71.40 -24.98
N THR A 279 32.61 72.57 -25.21
CA THR A 279 31.93 72.86 -26.48
C THR A 279 32.86 73.44 -27.54
N ASP A 280 34.05 73.92 -27.13
CA ASP A 280 35.12 74.40 -28.02
C ASP A 280 36.45 73.72 -27.63
N PRO A 281 37.16 73.07 -28.58
CA PRO A 281 38.43 72.41 -28.30
C PRO A 281 39.56 73.36 -27.86
N TYR A 282 39.48 74.65 -28.18
CA TYR A 282 40.54 75.63 -27.92
C TYR A 282 40.25 76.57 -26.75
N ASP A 283 39.04 76.55 -26.19
CA ASP A 283 38.66 77.39 -25.05
C ASP A 283 38.65 76.59 -23.73
N ALA A 284 39.68 76.80 -22.91
CA ALA A 284 39.79 76.17 -21.60
C ALA A 284 38.79 76.71 -20.57
N THR A 285 38.10 77.82 -20.84
CA THR A 285 37.15 78.46 -19.90
C THR A 285 35.72 77.91 -20.01
N ASN A 286 35.41 77.18 -21.08
CA ASN A 286 34.08 76.65 -21.36
C ASN A 286 33.96 75.16 -20.99
N GLN A 287 34.11 74.86 -19.70
CA GLN A 287 34.11 73.50 -19.16
C GLN A 287 32.87 73.21 -18.34
N THR A 288 32.22 72.07 -18.60
CA THR A 288 31.15 71.53 -17.76
C THR A 288 31.60 70.20 -17.16
N LEU A 289 31.58 70.11 -15.83
CA LEU A 289 31.83 68.86 -15.12
C LEU A 289 30.57 68.00 -15.09
N SER A 290 30.69 66.77 -15.56
CA SER A 290 29.60 65.80 -15.54
C SER A 290 30.10 64.44 -15.08
N ARG A 291 29.18 63.59 -14.62
CA ARG A 291 29.46 62.19 -14.30
C ARG A 291 28.89 61.30 -15.39
N VAL A 292 29.70 60.35 -15.83
CA VAL A 292 29.29 59.29 -16.76
C VAL A 292 29.44 57.96 -16.06
N TRP A 293 28.43 57.10 -16.19
CA TRP A 293 28.43 55.77 -15.63
C TRP A 293 28.77 54.76 -16.73
N LEU A 294 29.85 54.01 -16.54
CA LEU A 294 30.25 52.93 -17.43
C LEU A 294 29.77 51.59 -16.88
N LYS A 295 29.30 50.70 -17.76
CA LYS A 295 28.97 49.33 -17.44
C LYS A 295 30.23 48.47 -17.48
N GLU A 296 30.54 47.73 -16.41
CA GLU A 296 31.70 46.83 -16.41
C GLU A 296 31.50 45.57 -17.27
N PRO A 297 32.61 44.94 -17.74
CA PRO A 297 34.00 45.39 -17.59
C PRO A 297 34.42 46.28 -18.76
N VAL A 298 34.67 47.57 -18.50
CA VAL A 298 35.38 48.40 -19.48
C VAL A 298 36.87 48.22 -19.20
N ASP A 299 37.59 47.63 -20.14
CA ASP A 299 39.05 47.56 -20.08
C ASP A 299 39.61 48.98 -20.30
N LEU A 300 40.19 49.56 -19.24
CA LEU A 300 40.82 50.89 -19.27
C LEU A 300 42.35 50.79 -19.41
N THR A 301 42.91 49.60 -19.65
CA THR A 301 44.35 49.42 -19.81
C THR A 301 44.82 50.08 -21.12
N GLY A 302 45.36 51.29 -21.01
CA GLY A 302 45.77 52.13 -22.14
C GLY A 302 45.37 53.61 -22.01
N ILE A 303 44.48 53.95 -21.08
CA ILE A 303 44.09 55.34 -20.80
C ILE A 303 44.97 55.90 -19.67
N SER A 304 45.86 56.84 -19.98
CA SER A 304 46.67 57.56 -18.98
C SER A 304 45.78 58.46 -18.14
N LEU A 305 45.63 58.15 -16.85
CA LEU A 305 44.98 59.02 -15.87
C LEU A 305 46.08 59.70 -15.06
N ASP A 306 46.55 60.86 -15.54
CA ASP A 306 47.58 61.63 -14.86
C ASP A 306 47.05 62.19 -13.54
N SER A 307 47.48 61.56 -12.44
CA SER A 307 47.35 62.08 -11.09
C SER A 307 47.88 63.51 -11.03
N TYR A 308 47.02 64.48 -10.70
CA TYR A 308 47.28 65.93 -10.60
C TYR A 308 47.17 66.75 -11.90
N SER A 309 46.07 66.63 -12.64
CA SER A 309 45.22 67.77 -13.04
C SER A 309 44.11 67.27 -13.95
N ALA A 310 42.86 67.34 -13.49
CA ALA A 310 41.68 67.33 -14.35
C ALA A 310 41.69 66.30 -15.51
N SER A 311 41.97 65.02 -15.22
CA SER A 311 41.90 63.93 -16.20
C SER A 311 40.44 63.48 -16.37
N GLY A 312 39.65 64.32 -17.06
CA GLY A 312 38.38 63.90 -17.62
C GLY A 312 38.59 63.21 -18.96
N ILE A 313 37.77 62.21 -19.29
CA ILE A 313 37.57 61.83 -20.69
C ILE A 313 36.98 63.06 -21.39
N TYR A 314 37.70 63.64 -22.35
CA TYR A 314 37.24 64.77 -23.14
C TYR A 314 36.43 64.25 -24.34
N ALA A 315 35.13 64.50 -24.36
CA ALA A 315 34.26 64.20 -25.49
C ALA A 315 33.93 65.52 -26.21
N TYR A 316 34.38 65.66 -27.45
CA TYR A 316 34.08 66.82 -28.29
C TYR A 316 32.77 66.60 -29.03
N ALA A 317 31.86 67.59 -29.00
CA ALA A 317 30.60 67.55 -29.74
C ALA A 317 30.57 68.66 -30.78
N SER A 318 30.60 68.31 -32.08
CA SER A 318 30.21 69.25 -33.13
C SER A 318 28.71 69.15 -33.38
N GLN A 319 28.03 70.28 -33.32
CA GLN A 319 26.68 70.46 -33.85
C GLN A 319 26.62 70.02 -35.33
N TYR A 320 25.70 69.11 -35.66
CA TYR A 320 25.10 68.78 -36.98
C TYR A 320 25.04 67.26 -37.26
N GLY A 321 23.83 66.77 -37.58
CA GLY A 321 23.63 65.62 -38.47
C GLY A 321 22.90 64.41 -37.88
N THR A 322 21.66 64.20 -38.32
CA THR A 322 20.87 62.96 -38.14
C THR A 322 21.38 61.84 -39.04
N THR A 323 21.52 60.61 -38.53
CA THR A 323 21.51 59.39 -39.36
C THR A 323 21.16 58.15 -38.52
N LYS A 324 20.23 57.32 -39.02
CA LYS A 324 20.03 55.94 -38.55
C LYS A 324 21.22 55.11 -39.03
N VAL A 325 21.92 54.39 -38.14
CA VAL A 325 23.02 53.49 -38.54
C VAL A 325 22.87 52.12 -37.88
N ALA A 326 23.16 51.09 -38.67
CA ALA A 326 23.01 49.66 -38.39
C ALA A 326 24.08 49.12 -37.42
N ALA A 327 23.91 47.85 -37.03
CA ALA A 327 24.58 47.14 -35.94
C ALA A 327 26.13 47.12 -36.01
N GLY A 328 26.77 47.45 -34.88
CA GLY A 328 28.21 47.32 -34.64
C GLY A 328 28.66 48.16 -33.44
N TRP A 329 29.14 47.49 -32.38
CA TRP A 329 29.78 47.99 -31.14
C TRP A 329 29.45 49.42 -30.70
N TYR A 330 28.33 49.58 -29.98
CA TYR A 330 27.96 50.82 -29.29
C TYR A 330 28.12 50.64 -27.79
N THR A 331 28.67 51.64 -27.07
CA THR A 331 28.52 51.76 -25.62
C THR A 331 27.53 52.88 -25.36
N GLU A 332 26.34 52.54 -24.88
CA GLU A 332 25.31 53.50 -24.51
C GLU A 332 25.72 54.22 -23.22
N LEU A 333 26.03 55.52 -23.31
CA LEU A 333 26.39 56.36 -22.17
C LEU A 333 25.21 57.28 -21.84
N TYR A 334 24.42 56.94 -20.83
CA TYR A 334 23.29 57.76 -20.41
C TYR A 334 23.76 59.05 -19.72
N THR A 335 23.28 60.22 -20.19
CA THR A 335 23.37 61.49 -19.45
C THR A 335 21.96 61.98 -19.10
N GLY A 336 21.60 61.96 -17.82
CA GLY A 336 20.37 62.57 -17.28
C GLY A 336 20.48 64.10 -17.17
N PRO A 337 19.37 64.81 -16.92
CA PRO A 337 18.96 65.91 -17.79
C PRO A 337 19.42 67.30 -17.32
N THR A 338 19.58 68.19 -18.29
CA THR A 338 18.80 69.44 -18.30
C THR A 338 18.06 69.50 -19.64
N ASP A 339 16.73 69.40 -19.53
CA ASP A 339 15.69 69.75 -20.48
C ASP A 339 15.36 68.79 -21.65
N GLY A 340 14.46 67.83 -21.35
CA GLY A 340 13.44 67.35 -22.29
C GLY A 340 13.78 66.18 -23.21
N ASN A 341 13.34 64.97 -22.83
CA ASN A 341 13.03 63.80 -23.68
C ASN A 341 14.10 63.15 -24.57
N PHE A 342 15.38 63.53 -24.55
CA PHE A 342 16.41 62.89 -25.39
C PHE A 342 17.63 62.36 -24.60
N ILE A 343 18.08 61.16 -24.97
CA ILE A 343 19.31 60.48 -24.53
C ILE A 343 20.40 60.70 -25.58
N ARG A 344 21.64 61.02 -25.19
CA ARG A 344 22.80 61.06 -26.10
C ARG A 344 23.49 59.70 -26.14
N VAL A 345 23.57 59.10 -27.33
CA VAL A 345 24.29 57.85 -27.60
C VAL A 345 25.58 58.19 -28.32
N PHE A 346 26.72 57.76 -27.80
CA PHE A 346 28.03 57.99 -28.40
C PHE A 346 28.49 56.74 -29.16
N GLN A 347 29.00 56.94 -30.37
CA GLN A 347 29.71 55.92 -31.13
C GLN A 347 31.20 56.06 -30.86
N VAL A 348 31.85 54.96 -30.48
CA VAL A 348 33.29 54.90 -30.23
C VAL A 348 33.96 53.96 -31.24
N ASN A 349 35.18 54.28 -31.65
CA ASN A 349 35.96 53.41 -32.54
C ASN A 349 36.63 52.25 -31.76
N VAL A 350 37.35 51.40 -32.49
CA VAL A 350 38.09 50.24 -31.94
C VAL A 350 39.17 50.62 -30.92
N ASN A 351 39.53 51.90 -30.84
CA ASN A 351 40.49 52.46 -29.88
C ASN A 351 39.80 53.18 -28.70
N GLY A 352 38.47 53.15 -28.62
CA GLY A 352 37.69 53.81 -27.57
C GLY A 352 37.46 55.31 -27.75
N GLU A 353 37.83 55.87 -28.91
CA GLU A 353 37.64 57.30 -29.19
C GLU A 353 36.22 57.57 -29.70
N ILE A 354 35.58 58.63 -29.19
CA ILE A 354 34.24 59.03 -29.65
C ILE A 354 34.36 59.54 -31.09
N VAL A 355 33.74 58.83 -32.02
CA VAL A 355 33.73 59.17 -33.45
C VAL A 355 32.44 59.85 -33.89
N SER A 356 31.33 59.65 -33.16
CA SER A 356 30.08 60.37 -33.42
C SER A 356 29.14 60.31 -32.20
N TYR A 357 28.06 61.10 -32.20
CA TYR A 357 26.96 60.92 -31.25
C TYR A 357 25.60 61.16 -31.90
N THR A 358 24.54 60.58 -31.33
CA THR A 358 23.15 60.74 -31.77
C THR A 358 22.23 61.01 -30.58
N MET A 359 21.21 61.84 -30.78
CA MET A 359 20.15 62.08 -29.81
C MET A 359 18.99 61.11 -30.08
N VAL A 360 18.61 60.30 -29.09
CA VAL A 360 17.51 59.32 -29.16
C VAL A 360 16.42 59.73 -28.18
N GLN A 361 15.16 59.72 -28.61
CA GLN A 361 14.05 60.05 -27.70
C GLN A 361 13.87 58.93 -26.66
N ASN A 362 13.81 59.29 -25.38
CA ASN A 362 13.63 58.35 -24.28
C ASN A 362 12.28 57.59 -24.44
N PRO A 363 12.25 56.25 -24.50
CA PRO A 363 11.00 55.49 -24.67
C PRO A 363 10.05 55.59 -23.46
#